data_AF-A0A8J5HX40-F1
#
_entry.id   AF-A0A8J5HX40-F1
#
_cell.length_a   1.000
_cell.length_b   1.000
_cell.length_c   1.000
_cell.angle_alpha   90.00
_cell.angle_beta   90.00
_cell.angle_gamma   90.00
#
_symmetry.space_group_name_H-M   'P 1'
#
loop_
_entity.id
_entity.type
_entity.pdbx_description
1 polymer ?
#
loop_
_entity_poly.entity_id
_entity_poly.type
_entity_poly.pdbx_seq_one_letter_code
_entity_poly.pdbx_strand_id
1 'polypeptide(L)'
;MAKIKIGINGFERIGRLVTRVTLQSDHVELVAVNDLFITTDYMTYMFKYDTVHGQWKHHEIKVKDSKTLLFGENEVTVFGIRNPEEIPWAETGAEFIVESTGVFTDKDKAAAHLKVIHDRFGIVEGLMTTLHSITGRAIRET
;
A
#
# COMPACT_ATOMS: atom_id res chain seq x y z
N MET A 1 15.38 17.36 2.80
CA MET A 1 15.48 16.28 1.78
C MET A 1 14.07 16.03 1.25
N ALA A 2 13.93 15.68 -0.03
CA ALA A 2 12.62 15.27 -0.57
C ALA A 2 12.17 13.96 0.11
N LYS A 3 10.86 13.84 0.40
CA LYS A 3 10.28 12.60 0.94
C LYS A 3 10.17 11.59 -0.18
N ILE A 4 10.49 10.33 0.11
CA ILE A 4 10.34 9.21 -0.82
C ILE A 4 8.85 8.86 -0.92
N LYS A 5 8.29 8.91 -2.11
CA LYS A 5 6.87 8.63 -2.33
C LYS A 5 6.63 7.15 -2.56
N ILE A 6 5.73 6.56 -1.78
CA ILE A 6 5.42 5.13 -1.87
C ILE A 6 3.94 4.88 -2.19
N GLY A 7 3.69 3.86 -3.01
CA GLY A 7 2.39 3.26 -3.25
C GLY A 7 2.30 1.88 -2.60
N ILE A 8 1.13 1.47 -2.13
CA ILE A 8 0.92 0.16 -1.52
C ILE A 8 -0.10 -0.62 -2.34
N ASN A 9 0.25 -1.82 -2.80
CA ASN A 9 -0.68 -2.75 -3.42
C ASN A 9 -1.07 -3.85 -2.43
N GLY A 10 -2.35 -3.94 -2.09
CA GLY A 10 -2.91 -4.77 -1.03
C GLY A 10 -2.94 -4.07 0.33
N PHE A 11 -4.13 -3.80 0.86
CA PHE A 11 -4.31 -3.10 2.15
C PHE A 11 -4.73 -4.05 3.30
N GLU A 12 -4.18 -5.27 3.26
CA GLU A 12 -4.38 -6.25 4.32
C GLU A 12 -3.34 -6.07 5.45
N ARG A 13 -2.88 -7.17 6.07
CA ARG A 13 -2.04 -7.09 7.28
C ARG A 13 -0.73 -6.34 7.03
N ILE A 14 0.02 -6.74 6.00
CA ILE A 14 1.32 -6.13 5.71
C ILE A 14 1.16 -4.70 5.21
N GLY A 15 0.27 -4.45 4.25
CA GLY A 15 0.00 -3.11 3.73
C GLY A 15 -0.40 -2.11 4.82
N ARG A 16 -1.25 -2.52 5.78
CA ARG A 16 -1.59 -1.67 6.94
C ARG A 16 -0.41 -1.39 7.86
N LEU A 17 0.44 -2.38 8.13
CA LEU A 17 1.63 -2.18 8.98
C LEU A 17 2.65 -1.27 8.31
N VAL A 18 2.90 -1.46 7.02
CA VAL A 18 3.77 -0.58 6.24
C VAL A 18 3.23 0.85 6.25
N THR A 19 1.91 1.03 6.11
CA THR A 19 1.25 2.34 6.24
C THR A 19 1.49 2.96 7.62
N ARG A 20 1.32 2.19 8.71
CA ARG A 20 1.57 2.67 10.08
C ARG A 20 3.01 3.14 10.27
N VAL A 21 3.99 2.39 9.77
CA VAL A 21 5.41 2.77 9.85
C VAL A 21 5.71 3.99 8.99
N THR A 22 5.15 4.06 7.79
CA THR A 22 5.34 5.17 6.86
C THR A 22 4.83 6.48 7.44
N LEU A 23 3.67 6.46 8.11
CA LEU A 23 3.08 7.64 8.76
C LEU A 23 3.84 8.11 10.01
N GLN A 24 4.84 7.36 10.48
CA GLN A 24 5.72 7.74 11.58
C GLN A 24 7.10 8.19 11.09
N SER A 25 7.37 8.13 9.79
CA SER A 25 8.66 8.52 9.21
C SER A 25 8.58 9.88 8.53
N ASP A 26 9.55 10.75 8.81
CA ASP A 26 9.68 12.04 8.11
C ASP A 26 10.30 11.91 6.72
N HIS A 27 10.81 10.72 6.37
CA HIS A 27 11.54 10.46 5.12
C HIS A 27 10.65 9.86 4.02
N VAL A 28 9.47 9.34 4.38
CA VAL A 28 8.62 8.58 3.46
C VAL A 28 7.22 9.17 3.46
N GLU A 29 6.60 9.23 2.28
CA GLU A 29 5.26 9.74 2.07
C GLU A 29 4.41 8.67 1.38
N LEU A 30 3.29 8.29 2.00
CA LEU A 30 2.31 7.42 1.36
C LEU A 30 1.45 8.26 0.42
N VAL A 31 1.43 7.93 -0.87
CA VAL A 31 0.65 8.68 -1.88
C VAL A 31 -0.54 7.90 -2.40
N ALA A 32 -0.48 6.57 -2.39
CA ALA A 32 -1.54 5.74 -2.96
C ALA A 32 -1.62 4.35 -2.33
N VAL A 33 -2.83 3.81 -2.31
CA VAL A 33 -3.16 2.45 -1.89
C VAL A 33 -4.04 1.81 -2.96
N ASN A 34 -3.78 0.57 -3.35
CA ASN A 34 -4.67 -0.21 -4.21
C ASN A 34 -5.19 -1.43 -3.45
N ASP A 35 -6.51 -1.61 -3.39
CA ASP A 35 -7.14 -2.84 -2.90
C ASP A 35 -8.48 -3.09 -3.61
N LEU A 36 -8.70 -4.34 -4.01
CA LEU A 36 -9.84 -4.75 -4.83
C LEU A 36 -11.15 -4.90 -4.07
N PHE A 37 -11.08 -5.22 -2.79
CA PHE A 37 -12.23 -5.76 -2.06
C PHE A 37 -12.61 -4.91 -0.85
N ILE A 38 -11.80 -3.89 -0.55
CA ILE A 38 -11.94 -3.07 0.65
C ILE A 38 -12.33 -1.66 0.24
N THR A 39 -13.45 -1.17 0.75
CA THR A 39 -13.91 0.22 0.57
C THR A 39 -13.17 1.17 1.52
N THR A 40 -13.16 2.47 1.23
CA THR A 40 -12.41 3.45 2.05
C THR A 40 -12.90 3.53 3.50
N ASP A 41 -14.19 3.35 3.75
CA ASP A 41 -14.78 3.24 5.09
C ASP A 41 -14.26 2.00 5.84
N TYR A 42 -14.19 0.87 5.15
CA TYR A 42 -13.68 -0.37 5.74
C TYR A 42 -12.16 -0.34 5.95
N MET A 43 -11.40 0.24 5.00
CA MET A 43 -9.97 0.52 5.16
C MET A 43 -9.71 1.36 6.41
N THR A 44 -10.53 2.39 6.62
CA THR A 44 -10.43 3.27 7.79
C THR A 44 -10.65 2.51 9.10
N TYR A 45 -11.68 1.67 9.15
CA TYR A 45 -11.94 0.81 10.30
C TYR A 45 -10.79 -0.15 10.59
N MET A 46 -10.34 -0.90 9.57
CA MET A 46 -9.25 -1.87 9.69
C MET A 46 -7.91 -1.22 10.06
N PHE A 47 -7.68 0.02 9.63
CA PHE A 47 -6.49 0.77 10.00
C PHE A 47 -6.55 1.26 11.45
N LYS A 48 -7.70 1.78 11.90
CA LYS A 48 -7.90 2.26 13.28
C LYS A 48 -7.77 1.13 14.29
N TYR A 49 -8.38 -0.03 14.02
CA TYR A 49 -8.46 -1.13 14.98
C TYR A 49 -7.63 -2.33 14.50
N ASP A 50 -6.50 -2.58 15.18
CA ASP A 50 -5.69 -3.78 14.97
C ASP A 50 -5.57 -4.56 16.28
N THR A 51 -5.86 -5.85 16.25
CA THR A 51 -5.88 -6.70 17.45
C THR A 51 -4.47 -6.92 18.03
N VAL A 52 -3.44 -6.99 17.20
CA VAL A 52 -2.06 -7.29 17.63
C VAL A 52 -1.32 -6.01 17.97
N HIS A 53 -1.45 -4.99 17.13
CA HIS A 53 -0.71 -3.73 17.27
C HIS A 53 -1.53 -2.62 17.97
N GLY A 54 -2.75 -2.94 18.39
CA GLY A 54 -3.63 -2.02 19.08
C GLY A 54 -4.22 -0.93 18.19
N GLN A 55 -4.98 -0.05 18.85
CA GLN A 55 -5.60 1.10 18.20
C GLN A 55 -4.57 2.11 17.73
N TRP A 56 -4.81 2.72 16.56
CA TRP A 56 -4.00 3.81 16.07
C TRP A 56 -4.25 5.10 16.88
N LYS A 57 -3.21 5.66 17.49
CA LYS A 57 -3.29 6.79 18.44
C LYS A 57 -2.62 8.09 17.98
N HIS A 58 -2.08 8.11 16.77
CA HIS A 58 -1.33 9.27 16.28
C HIS A 58 -2.29 10.22 15.56
N HIS A 59 -2.31 10.16 14.24
CA HIS A 59 -3.10 11.06 13.40
C HIS A 59 -4.50 10.53 13.16
N GLU A 60 -5.49 11.41 13.09
CA GLU A 60 -6.84 11.04 12.70
C GLU A 60 -6.87 10.61 11.23
N ILE A 61 -7.53 9.49 10.95
CA ILE A 61 -7.82 9.04 9.60
C ILE A 61 -9.28 9.34 9.25
N LYS A 62 -9.48 10.05 8.14
CA LYS A 62 -10.79 10.47 7.62
C LYS A 62 -10.97 9.98 6.19
N VAL A 63 -12.21 9.65 5.85
CA VAL A 63 -12.60 9.40 4.47
C VAL A 63 -12.99 10.75 3.87
N LYS A 64 -12.29 11.18 2.82
CA LYS A 64 -12.66 12.38 2.06
C LYS A 64 -13.72 12.04 1.02
N ASP A 65 -13.47 10.96 0.28
CA ASP A 65 -14.38 10.43 -0.74
C ASP A 65 -14.18 8.91 -0.91
N SER A 66 -14.87 8.30 -1.87
CA SER A 66 -14.80 6.86 -2.13
C SER A 66 -13.44 6.38 -2.67
N LYS A 67 -12.57 7.31 -3.07
CA LYS A 67 -11.24 7.03 -3.66
C LYS A 67 -10.12 7.79 -2.96
N THR A 68 -10.37 8.44 -1.82
CA THR A 68 -9.37 9.27 -1.14
C THR A 68 -9.53 9.17 0.37
N LEU A 69 -8.41 8.81 1.01
CA LEU A 69 -8.24 8.79 2.46
C LEU A 69 -7.35 9.95 2.88
N LEU A 70 -7.66 10.54 4.04
CA LEU A 70 -6.84 11.57 4.68
C LEU A 70 -6.20 10.98 5.92
N PHE A 71 -4.88 10.94 5.95
CA PHE A 71 -4.10 10.59 7.14
C PHE A 71 -3.53 11.88 7.74
N GLY A 72 -4.29 12.49 8.65
CA GLY A 72 -4.02 13.85 9.12
C GLY A 72 -4.20 14.84 7.96
N GLU A 73 -3.09 15.45 7.53
CA GLU A 73 -3.06 16.40 6.42
C GLU A 73 -2.67 15.74 5.08
N ASN A 74 -2.22 14.48 5.10
CA ASN A 74 -1.76 13.79 3.90
C ASN A 74 -2.94 13.14 3.15
N GLU A 75 -3.10 13.47 1.87
CA GLU A 75 -4.09 12.84 1.00
C GLU A 75 -3.51 11.58 0.34
N VAL A 76 -4.23 10.47 0.43
CA VAL A 76 -3.85 9.17 -0.14
C VAL A 76 -4.95 8.70 -1.06
N THR A 77 -4.59 8.50 -2.34
CA THR A 77 -5.52 7.99 -3.35
C THR A 77 -5.71 6.48 -3.20
N VAL A 78 -6.95 6.03 -3.25
CA VAL A 78 -7.35 4.63 -3.17
C VAL A 78 -7.83 4.16 -4.54
N PHE A 79 -7.21 3.09 -5.02
CA PHE A 79 -7.56 2.38 -6.24
C PHE A 79 -8.17 1.01 -5.90
N GLY A 80 -9.00 0.51 -6.81
CA GLY A 80 -9.60 -0.82 -6.75
C GLY A 80 -9.43 -1.55 -8.06
N ILE A 81 -8.20 -1.58 -8.57
CA ILE A 81 -7.85 -2.10 -9.89
C ILE A 81 -7.15 -3.45 -9.74
N ARG A 82 -7.57 -4.43 -10.54
CA ARG A 82 -7.07 -5.80 -10.47
C ARG A 82 -5.74 -5.97 -11.16
N ASN A 83 -5.62 -5.33 -12.33
CA ASN A 83 -4.46 -5.45 -13.17
C ASN A 83 -3.42 -4.43 -12.72
N PRO A 84 -2.22 -4.88 -12.32
CA PRO A 84 -1.20 -3.98 -11.79
C PRO A 84 -0.71 -2.96 -12.83
N GLU A 85 -0.79 -3.30 -14.13
CA GLU A 85 -0.42 -2.43 -15.24
C GLU A 85 -1.39 -1.25 -15.45
N GLU A 86 -2.61 -1.36 -14.96
CA GLU A 86 -3.65 -0.34 -15.14
C GLU A 86 -3.70 0.66 -13.98
N ILE A 87 -2.96 0.40 -12.90
CA ILE A 87 -2.96 1.28 -11.74
C ILE A 87 -2.14 2.53 -12.09
N PRO A 88 -2.72 3.74 -12.01
CA PRO A 88 -2.06 4.98 -12.44
C PRO A 88 -1.07 5.50 -11.37
N TRP A 89 -0.07 4.70 -11.01
CA TRP A 89 0.98 5.09 -10.05
C TRP A 89 1.75 6.34 -10.48
N ALA A 90 1.89 6.55 -11.79
CA ALA A 90 2.55 7.72 -12.35
C ALA A 90 1.80 9.02 -12.08
N GLU A 91 0.47 8.98 -11.90
CA GLU A 91 -0.34 10.16 -11.58
C GLU A 91 -0.21 10.54 -10.10
N THR A 92 -0.07 9.56 -9.21
CA THR A 92 0.10 9.78 -7.77
C THR A 92 1.54 10.12 -7.39
N GLY A 93 2.48 9.93 -8.32
CA GLY A 93 3.89 10.22 -8.11
C GLY A 93 4.59 9.20 -7.20
N ALA A 94 4.07 7.97 -7.13
CA ALA A 94 4.71 6.89 -6.38
C ALA A 94 6.04 6.50 -7.05
N GLU A 95 7.14 6.57 -6.30
CA GLU A 95 8.47 6.17 -6.74
C GLU A 95 8.73 4.69 -6.45
N PHE A 96 8.20 4.20 -5.33
CA PHE A 96 8.31 2.79 -4.92
C PHE A 96 6.93 2.19 -4.69
N ILE A 97 6.74 0.95 -5.13
CA ILE A 97 5.51 0.20 -4.88
C ILE A 97 5.82 -0.94 -3.90
N VAL A 98 5.07 -0.98 -2.82
CA VAL A 98 5.05 -2.09 -1.87
C VAL A 98 3.99 -3.09 -2.30
N GLU A 99 4.43 -4.17 -2.93
CA GLU A 99 3.56 -5.28 -3.32
C GLU A 99 3.31 -6.21 -2.13
N SER A 100 2.07 -6.23 -1.64
CA SER A 100 1.68 -7.00 -0.45
C SER A 100 0.37 -7.80 -0.62
N THR A 101 -0.12 -7.96 -1.86
CA THR A 101 -1.29 -8.80 -2.16
C THR A 101 -0.97 -10.30 -2.04
N GLY A 102 0.30 -10.69 -2.18
CA GLY A 102 0.74 -12.08 -2.16
C GLY A 102 0.39 -12.88 -3.42
N VAL A 103 -0.14 -12.23 -4.47
CA VAL A 103 -0.47 -12.85 -5.77
C VAL A 103 0.66 -12.67 -6.78
N PHE A 104 1.39 -11.55 -6.71
CA PHE A 104 2.47 -11.19 -7.63
C PHE A 104 3.85 -11.47 -7.02
N THR A 105 4.11 -12.74 -6.66
CA THR A 105 5.33 -13.18 -5.94
C THR A 105 6.51 -13.55 -6.84
N ASP A 106 6.32 -13.58 -8.16
CA ASP A 106 7.38 -13.90 -9.12
C ASP A 106 7.96 -12.61 -9.71
N LYS A 107 9.26 -12.59 -10.00
CA LYS A 107 9.96 -11.41 -10.58
C LYS A 107 9.25 -10.87 -11.83
N ASP A 108 8.80 -11.76 -12.70
CA ASP A 108 8.09 -11.40 -13.94
C ASP A 108 6.68 -10.86 -13.69
N LYS A 109 6.04 -11.29 -12.60
CA LYS A 109 4.71 -10.82 -12.18
C LYS A 109 4.78 -9.48 -11.46
N ALA A 110 5.81 -9.27 -10.63
CA ALA A 110 6.12 -7.98 -10.03
C ALA A 110 6.58 -6.97 -11.10
N ALA A 111 7.18 -7.44 -12.21
CA ALA A 111 7.55 -6.58 -13.33
C ALA A 111 6.36 -5.93 -14.06
N ALA A 112 5.15 -6.43 -13.87
CA ALA A 112 3.94 -5.76 -14.37
C ALA A 112 3.72 -4.40 -13.69
N HIS A 113 4.10 -4.25 -12.41
CA HIS A 113 4.17 -2.93 -11.76
C HIS A 113 5.31 -2.07 -12.31
N LEU A 114 6.41 -2.70 -12.73
CA LEU A 114 7.59 -2.02 -13.27
C LEU A 114 7.33 -1.40 -14.64
N LYS A 115 6.49 -2.01 -15.49
CA LYS A 115 6.19 -1.48 -16.83
C LYS A 115 5.58 -0.08 -16.80
N VAL A 116 4.75 0.22 -15.79
CA VAL A 116 4.11 1.54 -15.60
C VAL A 116 5.09 2.61 -15.10
N ILE A 117 6.13 2.21 -14.35
CA ILE A 117 7.13 3.12 -13.77
C ILE A 117 8.36 3.29 -14.69
N HIS A 118 8.75 2.24 -15.40
CA HIS A 118 9.97 2.16 -16.21
C HIS A 118 9.96 3.12 -17.41
N ASP A 119 8.80 3.33 -18.05
CA ASP A 119 8.69 4.20 -19.23
C ASP A 119 8.94 5.69 -18.93
N ARG A 120 9.12 6.07 -17.65
CA ARG A 120 9.34 7.47 -17.24
C ARG A 120 10.65 7.75 -16.48
N PHE A 121 11.22 6.81 -15.71
CA PHE A 121 12.33 7.14 -14.80
C PHE A 121 13.53 6.16 -14.73
N GLY A 122 13.58 5.06 -15.49
CA GLY A 122 14.80 4.23 -15.59
C GLY A 122 15.38 3.78 -14.24
N ILE A 123 14.74 2.80 -13.58
CA ILE A 123 15.22 2.26 -12.30
C ILE A 123 16.43 1.32 -12.54
N VAL A 124 17.53 1.57 -11.84
CA VAL A 124 18.80 0.82 -11.96
C VAL A 124 18.82 -0.43 -11.07
N GLU A 125 18.23 -0.38 -9.86
CA GLU A 125 18.20 -1.50 -8.89
C GLU A 125 16.94 -1.46 -8.00
N GLY A 126 16.50 -2.62 -7.49
CA GLY A 126 15.35 -2.74 -6.59
C GLY A 126 15.56 -3.85 -5.55
N LEU A 127 15.26 -3.53 -4.27
CA LEU A 127 15.36 -4.45 -3.14
C LEU A 127 13.96 -4.85 -2.66
N MET A 128 13.73 -6.16 -2.54
CA MET A 128 12.48 -6.75 -2.04
C MET A 128 12.78 -7.53 -0.75
N THR A 129 12.06 -7.23 0.33
CA THR A 129 12.14 -8.00 1.59
C THR A 129 10.74 -8.42 2.03
N THR A 130 10.58 -9.69 2.40
CA THR A 130 9.30 -10.25 2.88
C THR A 130 9.44 -10.78 4.30
N LEU A 131 8.66 -10.25 5.24
CA LEU A 131 8.48 -10.78 6.59
C LEU A 131 7.17 -11.60 6.63
N HIS A 132 7.23 -12.86 7.03
CA HIS A 132 6.07 -13.76 7.08
C HIS A 132 5.64 -14.08 8.52
N SER A 133 4.36 -13.88 8.82
CA SER A 133 3.66 -14.44 9.98
C SER A 133 2.58 -15.42 9.50
N ILE A 134 2.12 -16.35 10.34
CA ILE A 134 0.99 -17.25 10.01
C ILE A 134 -0.20 -16.47 9.43
N THR A 135 -0.67 -16.85 8.23
CA THR A 135 -1.76 -16.21 7.47
C THR A 135 -3.00 -17.13 7.43
N GLY A 136 -4.18 -16.57 7.10
CA GLY A 136 -5.45 -17.32 7.03
C GLY A 136 -5.47 -18.50 6.04
N ARG A 137 -4.50 -18.59 5.11
CA ARG A 137 -4.34 -19.76 4.23
C ARG A 137 -4.00 -21.03 5.03
N ALA A 138 -3.29 -20.90 6.14
CA ALA A 138 -2.98 -22.03 7.03
C ALA A 138 -4.22 -22.60 7.76
N ILE A 139 -5.35 -21.89 7.79
CA ILE A 139 -6.58 -22.30 8.49
C ILE A 139 -7.55 -23.03 7.53
N ARG A 140 -7.31 -22.99 6.21
CA ARG A 140 -8.14 -23.71 5.21
C ARG A 140 -7.65 -25.13 4.91
N GLU A 141 -6.54 -25.56 5.50
CA GLU A 141 -5.93 -26.88 5.30
C GLU A 141 -5.99 -27.77 6.56
N THR A 142 -6.83 -27.41 7.53
CA THR A 142 -7.21 -28.26 8.69
C THR A 142 -8.71 -28.46 8.72
#